data_AF-A0A8H3CFX8-F1
#
_entry.id   AF-A0A8H3CFX8-F1
#
_cell.length_a   1.000
_cell.length_b   1.000
_cell.length_c   1.000
_cell.angle_alpha   90.00
_cell.angle_beta   90.00
_cell.angle_gamma   90.00
#
_symmetry.space_group_name_H-M   'P 1'
#
loop_
_entity.id
_entity.type
_entity.pdbx_description
1 polymer ?
#
loop_
_entity_poly.entity_id
_entity_poly.type
_entity_poly.pdbx_seq_one_letter_code
_entity_poly.pdbx_strand_id
1 'polypeptide(L)'
;MQINHPHFEHPAPTHDQLVNDRSGEIQANNVQEAEANNTMLERPQLVLGQRIMATMYIPPGALPPSLKSSNTRKKIEKGEQVRKLAYVLEINENDIVVAYTTTIGKKKALDEHVTDINDWYPVSPAPKNGTRDPLPAPENETSPNPAWINVKQAIRIPWTNKIAPKQEILPRESLDLILKAINPDVKVSASTATNEDTNFHQQIQNLRDINMPEYSKCRFWQGHTLFHSQSAEFWYKEQDQDFYVNVIDHPDTLAHSILTGQADLPEYGKHLCISGDEVNVVLSPPARPSALDDYEDCSEDLSHLQLIEVDGSIHFTKPPSHKSEIQALLKLEGSTRVTQLLGRSADNHLVFPKYKGNLFKTVLSHPVAGKIASIKRWMLEIIDAVAELHKAEIIHQDLTLRNVLDGEPLVLCNLQNSNSTYHCRAPETLEPNTTNYSTASDIYALGYCLRDMCFADTPFTPFVEHSVPEPFDKVFEACTRRTPQDRPLLEDLRNMVMSVEIGK
;
A
#
# COMPACT_ATOMS: atom_id res chain seq x y z
N MET A 1 60.48 4.14 13.61
CA MET A 1 60.55 2.71 13.23
C MET A 1 59.16 2.30 12.77
N GLN A 2 59.03 1.83 11.52
CA GLN A 2 57.80 1.25 10.98
C GLN A 2 58.10 -0.21 10.61
N ILE A 3 57.10 -1.08 10.67
CA ILE A 3 57.18 -2.46 10.18
C ILE A 3 56.00 -2.66 9.22
N ASN A 4 56.29 -3.17 8.04
CA ASN A 4 55.32 -3.27 6.94
C ASN A 4 54.49 -4.55 7.05
N HIS A 5 53.21 -4.47 6.67
CA HIS A 5 52.46 -5.62 6.19
C HIS A 5 52.63 -5.75 4.67
N PRO A 6 52.76 -6.98 4.12
CA PRO A 6 52.88 -7.19 2.68
C PRO A 6 51.52 -7.12 1.98
N HIS A 7 51.43 -6.34 0.90
CA HIS A 7 50.36 -6.49 -0.08
C HIS A 7 50.56 -7.78 -0.89
N PHE A 8 49.46 -8.44 -1.26
CA PHE A 8 49.44 -9.38 -2.37
C PHE A 8 48.72 -8.73 -3.56
N GLU A 9 49.37 -8.71 -4.70
CA GLU A 9 48.79 -8.32 -5.99
C GLU A 9 48.54 -9.57 -6.84
N HIS A 10 47.43 -9.60 -7.58
CA HIS A 10 47.17 -10.64 -8.58
C HIS A 10 47.59 -10.13 -9.98
N PRO A 11 48.29 -10.95 -10.79
CA PRO A 11 48.70 -10.54 -12.13
C PRO A 11 47.50 -10.54 -13.10
N ALA A 12 47.47 -9.54 -13.98
CA ALA A 12 46.52 -9.48 -15.09
C ALA A 12 46.92 -10.45 -16.22
N PRO A 13 45.96 -11.04 -16.97
CA PRO A 13 46.24 -11.90 -18.11
C PRO A 13 46.73 -11.08 -19.32
N THR A 14 47.81 -11.53 -19.95
CA THR A 14 48.33 -10.97 -21.22
C THR A 14 47.60 -11.57 -22.42
N HIS A 15 47.41 -10.75 -23.46
CA HIS A 15 46.82 -11.14 -24.74
C HIS A 15 47.90 -11.56 -25.76
N ASP A 16 47.47 -12.21 -26.85
CA ASP A 16 48.22 -12.45 -28.12
C ASP A 16 49.40 -13.44 -28.06
N GLN A 17 49.84 -14.17 -29.11
CA GLN A 17 49.38 -14.58 -30.46
C GLN A 17 50.33 -15.75 -30.91
N LEU A 18 50.13 -16.64 -31.90
CA LEU A 18 49.08 -16.98 -32.88
C LEU A 18 49.30 -18.45 -33.39
N VAL A 19 48.37 -18.98 -34.22
CA VAL A 19 48.54 -20.05 -35.25
C VAL A 19 49.26 -21.38 -34.89
N ASN A 20 48.53 -22.50 -34.97
CA ASN A 20 48.82 -23.50 -36.01
C ASN A 20 47.62 -24.38 -36.42
N ASP A 21 47.66 -24.87 -37.65
CA ASP A 21 46.55 -25.46 -38.42
C ASP A 21 46.42 -26.98 -38.23
N ARG A 22 45.17 -27.49 -38.23
CA ARG A 22 44.78 -28.79 -38.83
C ARG A 22 43.26 -29.05 -38.85
N SER A 23 42.65 -28.78 -40.00
CA SER A 23 41.67 -29.64 -40.70
C SER A 23 40.81 -30.64 -39.88
N GLY A 24 39.49 -30.42 -39.84
CA GLY A 24 38.50 -31.41 -39.40
C GLY A 24 37.06 -31.02 -39.73
N GLU A 25 36.51 -31.54 -40.82
CA GLU A 25 35.14 -31.26 -41.28
C GLU A 25 34.08 -31.98 -40.42
N ILE A 26 33.43 -31.29 -39.47
CA ILE A 26 32.22 -31.79 -38.81
C ILE A 26 31.15 -30.68 -38.72
N GLN A 27 30.15 -30.80 -39.60
CA GLN A 27 28.76 -30.37 -39.45
C GLN A 27 28.46 -29.13 -38.58
N ALA A 28 28.62 -27.94 -39.18
CA ALA A 28 27.98 -26.73 -38.67
C ALA A 28 26.45 -26.80 -38.89
N ASN A 29 25.70 -27.17 -37.85
CA ASN A 29 24.23 -26.97 -37.77
C ASN A 29 23.67 -26.97 -36.33
N ASN A 30 24.37 -27.53 -35.33
CA ASN A 30 23.85 -27.70 -33.96
C ASN A 30 24.33 -26.64 -32.92
N VAL A 31 24.85 -25.49 -33.36
CA VAL A 31 25.39 -24.46 -32.42
C VAL A 31 24.38 -23.33 -32.15
N GLN A 32 23.49 -23.00 -33.09
CA GLN A 32 22.57 -21.86 -32.94
C GLN A 32 21.32 -22.13 -32.07
N GLU A 33 20.97 -23.38 -31.78
CA GLU A 33 19.85 -23.70 -30.86
C GLU A 33 20.24 -23.61 -29.37
N ALA A 34 21.54 -23.55 -29.05
CA ALA A 34 22.03 -23.53 -27.67
C ALA A 34 21.89 -22.17 -26.98
N GLU A 35 21.97 -21.06 -27.74
CA GLU A 35 21.91 -19.70 -27.20
C GLU A 35 20.48 -19.11 -27.20
N ALA A 36 19.58 -19.65 -28.03
CA ALA A 36 18.21 -19.14 -28.19
C ALA A 36 17.27 -19.42 -26.98
N ASN A 37 17.64 -20.36 -26.10
CA ASN A 37 16.83 -20.76 -24.94
C ASN A 37 17.30 -20.16 -23.60
N ASN A 38 18.07 -19.06 -23.62
CA ASN A 38 18.36 -18.29 -22.42
C ASN A 38 17.19 -17.36 -22.04
N THR A 39 15.98 -17.92 -21.94
CA THR A 39 14.81 -17.23 -21.40
C THR A 39 15.15 -16.84 -19.96
N MET A 40 15.17 -15.54 -19.65
CA MET A 40 15.33 -15.10 -18.27
C MET A 40 14.21 -15.74 -17.44
N LEU A 41 14.58 -16.60 -16.51
CA LEU A 41 13.65 -17.15 -15.52
C LEU A 41 13.01 -15.98 -14.79
N GLU A 42 11.70 -15.81 -14.98
CA GLU A 42 10.95 -14.74 -14.35
C GLU A 42 11.20 -14.78 -12.84
N ARG A 43 11.66 -13.65 -12.29
CA ARG A 43 11.98 -13.56 -10.87
C ARG A 43 10.67 -13.76 -10.10
N PRO A 44 10.60 -14.70 -9.15
CA PRO A 44 9.40 -14.83 -8.34
C PRO A 44 9.15 -13.51 -7.61
N GLN A 45 7.93 -12.99 -7.67
CA GLN A 45 7.53 -11.87 -6.83
C GLN A 45 7.65 -12.34 -5.37
N LEU A 46 8.45 -11.62 -4.58
CA LEU A 46 8.68 -11.88 -3.17
C LEU A 46 8.36 -10.62 -2.36
N VAL A 47 7.83 -10.82 -1.16
CA VAL A 47 7.62 -9.75 -0.17
C VAL A 47 8.48 -9.97 1.07
N LEU A 48 8.72 -8.91 1.84
CA LEU A 48 9.51 -9.01 3.07
C LEU A 48 8.78 -9.86 4.10
N GLY A 49 9.53 -10.73 4.80
CA GLY A 49 8.99 -11.69 5.74
C GLY A 49 8.25 -12.88 5.12
N GLN A 50 8.15 -12.96 3.79
CA GLN A 50 7.64 -14.16 3.15
C GLN A 50 8.55 -15.36 3.42
N ARG A 51 7.95 -16.51 3.70
CA ARG A 51 8.65 -17.79 3.79
C ARG A 51 8.94 -18.30 2.39
N ILE A 52 10.15 -18.81 2.19
CA ILE A 52 10.60 -19.40 0.92
C ILE A 52 11.27 -20.75 1.16
N MET A 53 11.19 -21.64 0.17
CA MET A 53 12.01 -22.84 0.09
C MET A 53 13.10 -22.62 -0.97
N ALA A 54 14.32 -22.29 -0.53
CA ALA A 54 15.42 -21.92 -1.41
C ALA A 54 16.63 -22.86 -1.27
N THR A 55 17.44 -22.92 -2.33
CA THR A 55 18.78 -23.51 -2.29
C THR A 55 19.79 -22.46 -1.84
N MET A 56 20.61 -22.78 -0.83
CA MET A 56 21.55 -21.84 -0.21
C MET A 56 22.81 -22.54 0.32
N TYR A 57 23.90 -21.78 0.47
CA TYR A 57 25.05 -22.19 1.26
C TYR A 57 24.81 -21.82 2.72
N ILE A 58 25.01 -22.74 3.65
CA ILE A 58 25.01 -22.47 5.10
C ILE A 58 26.44 -22.72 5.60
N PRO A 59 27.12 -21.72 6.17
CA PRO A 59 28.42 -21.90 6.83
C PRO A 59 28.43 -23.05 7.87
N PRO A 60 29.47 -23.91 7.91
CA PRO A 60 29.54 -25.05 8.82
C PRO A 60 29.31 -24.71 10.30
N GLY A 61 29.86 -23.58 10.76
CA GLY A 61 29.75 -23.10 12.14
C GLY A 61 28.36 -22.57 12.57
N ALA A 62 27.37 -22.57 11.67
CA ALA A 62 26.00 -22.22 11.98
C ALA A 62 25.13 -23.44 12.38
N LEU A 63 25.67 -24.67 12.31
CA LEU A 63 24.96 -25.86 12.79
C LEU A 63 25.26 -26.19 14.26
N PRO A 64 24.25 -26.67 15.01
CA PRO A 64 24.46 -27.20 16.35
C PRO A 64 25.13 -28.60 16.32
N PRO A 65 26.08 -28.90 17.23
CA PRO A 65 26.87 -30.13 17.23
C PRO A 65 26.11 -31.34 17.81
N SER A 66 25.07 -31.81 17.11
CA SER A 66 24.30 -33.01 17.47
C SER A 66 24.94 -34.35 17.07
N LEU A 67 24.47 -35.45 17.67
CA LEU A 67 25.04 -36.80 17.52
C LEU A 67 24.53 -37.61 16.30
N LYS A 68 23.73 -37.02 15.38
CA LYS A 68 23.19 -37.75 14.21
C LYS A 68 23.45 -37.00 12.90
N SER A 69 24.28 -37.59 12.04
CA SER A 69 24.69 -37.01 10.76
C SER A 69 23.60 -37.14 9.68
N SER A 70 22.69 -36.16 9.63
CA SER A 70 21.75 -36.03 8.51
C SER A 70 22.50 -35.74 7.20
N ASN A 71 21.94 -36.14 6.05
CA ASN A 71 22.55 -35.84 4.75
C ASN A 71 22.67 -34.32 4.52
N THR A 72 21.70 -33.53 4.99
CA THR A 72 21.76 -32.05 4.98
C THR A 72 22.95 -31.54 5.79
N ARG A 73 23.22 -32.12 6.96
CA ARG A 73 24.38 -31.73 7.77
C ARG A 73 25.70 -32.11 7.09
N LYS A 74 25.83 -33.33 6.55
CA LYS A 74 27.02 -33.75 5.79
C LYS A 74 27.30 -32.85 4.57
N LYS A 75 26.26 -32.30 3.94
CA LYS A 75 26.38 -31.30 2.88
C LYS A 75 26.95 -29.97 3.41
N ILE A 76 26.33 -29.43 4.47
CA ILE A 76 26.78 -28.19 5.12
C ILE A 76 28.22 -28.28 5.64
N GLU A 77 28.60 -29.38 6.28
CA GLU A 77 29.96 -29.62 6.80
C GLU A 77 31.03 -29.67 5.69
N LYS A 78 30.64 -29.92 4.44
CA LYS A 78 31.51 -29.86 3.25
C LYS A 78 31.42 -28.53 2.47
N GLY A 79 30.55 -27.61 2.88
CA GLY A 79 30.23 -26.42 2.10
C GLY A 79 29.37 -26.68 0.84
N GLU A 80 28.71 -27.84 0.73
CA GLU A 80 27.76 -28.10 -0.36
C GLU A 80 26.44 -27.32 -0.14
N GLN A 81 25.81 -26.85 -1.22
CA GLN A 81 24.48 -26.22 -1.16
C GLN A 81 23.41 -27.18 -0.57
N VAL A 82 22.47 -26.60 0.18
CA VAL A 82 21.31 -27.29 0.73
C VAL A 82 20.01 -26.56 0.42
N ARG A 83 18.92 -27.32 0.25
CA ARG A 83 17.57 -26.77 0.13
C ARG A 83 16.95 -26.63 1.52
N LYS A 84 16.50 -25.42 1.87
CA LYS A 84 16.01 -25.07 3.21
C LYS A 84 14.84 -24.07 3.14
N LEU A 85 13.98 -24.13 4.16
CA LEU A 85 13.00 -23.09 4.44
C LEU A 85 13.71 -21.89 5.09
N ALA A 86 13.39 -20.68 4.65
CA ALA A 86 13.90 -19.42 5.19
C ALA A 86 12.82 -18.33 5.14
N TYR A 87 13.03 -17.22 5.84
CA TYR A 87 12.23 -16.00 5.70
C TYR A 87 13.07 -14.90 5.03
N VAL A 88 12.47 -14.17 4.09
CA VAL A 88 13.09 -13.02 3.41
C VAL A 88 13.20 -11.85 4.38
N LEU A 89 14.39 -11.27 4.49
CA LEU A 89 14.68 -10.11 5.34
C LEU A 89 14.92 -8.84 4.51
N GLU A 90 15.63 -8.97 3.39
CA GLU A 90 15.91 -7.89 2.44
C GLU A 90 15.80 -8.44 1.01
N ILE A 91 15.40 -7.59 0.06
CA ILE A 91 15.30 -7.90 -1.36
C ILE A 91 16.15 -6.88 -2.11
N ASN A 92 17.20 -7.33 -2.79
CA ASN A 92 18.12 -6.50 -3.55
C ASN A 92 18.00 -6.81 -5.06
N GLU A 93 18.56 -5.93 -5.89
CA GLU A 93 18.60 -6.11 -7.35
C GLU A 93 19.25 -7.43 -7.78
N ASN A 94 20.26 -7.91 -7.04
CA ASN A 94 21.13 -9.03 -7.43
C ASN A 94 21.04 -10.26 -6.51
N ASP A 95 20.55 -10.09 -5.27
CA ASP A 95 20.33 -11.18 -4.32
C ASP A 95 19.14 -10.90 -3.39
N ILE A 96 18.77 -11.88 -2.56
CA ILE A 96 17.92 -11.70 -1.39
C ILE A 96 18.70 -12.08 -0.12
N VAL A 97 18.39 -11.41 0.99
CA VAL A 97 18.96 -11.69 2.31
C VAL A 97 17.91 -12.43 3.14
N VAL A 98 18.29 -13.55 3.76
CA VAL A 98 17.33 -14.44 4.43
C VAL A 98 17.85 -14.93 5.79
N ALA A 99 16.93 -15.25 6.70
CA ALA A 99 17.22 -16.08 7.87
C ALA A 99 16.65 -17.49 7.67
N TYR A 100 17.50 -18.51 7.74
CA TYR A 100 17.06 -19.90 7.54
C TYR A 100 16.37 -20.46 8.78
N THR A 101 15.46 -21.42 8.56
CA THR A 101 14.65 -22.03 9.62
C THR A 101 15.01 -23.49 9.86
N THR A 102 14.63 -23.98 11.04
CA THR A 102 14.59 -25.41 11.33
C THR A 102 13.28 -25.79 12.02
N THR A 103 12.76 -26.95 11.66
CA THR A 103 11.65 -27.64 12.34
C THR A 103 12.17 -28.99 12.82
N ILE A 104 11.80 -29.41 14.03
CA ILE A 104 12.37 -30.60 14.68
C ILE A 104 11.31 -31.70 14.76
N GLY A 105 10.63 -31.90 13.62
CA GLY A 105 9.43 -32.73 13.53
C GLY A 105 8.36 -32.26 14.53
N LYS A 106 7.79 -33.20 15.28
CA LYS A 106 6.81 -32.92 16.34
C LYS A 106 7.43 -32.54 17.71
N LYS A 107 8.77 -32.38 17.83
CA LYS A 107 9.37 -31.93 19.11
C LYS A 107 8.96 -30.48 19.38
N LYS A 108 8.44 -30.21 20.59
CA LYS A 108 8.10 -28.85 21.05
C LYS A 108 9.30 -28.02 21.54
N ALA A 109 10.53 -28.53 21.48
CA ALA A 109 11.71 -27.83 21.96
C ALA A 109 12.87 -27.92 20.95
N LEU A 110 13.80 -26.98 21.04
CA LEU A 110 15.12 -27.10 20.44
C LEU A 110 15.82 -28.36 20.96
N ASP A 111 16.69 -28.94 20.14
CA ASP A 111 17.41 -30.16 20.50
C ASP A 111 18.45 -29.89 21.61
N GLU A 112 18.68 -30.84 22.50
CA GLU A 112 19.60 -30.68 23.65
C GLU A 112 21.07 -30.41 23.24
N HIS A 113 21.38 -30.63 21.96
CA HIS A 113 22.67 -30.37 21.34
C HIS A 113 22.81 -28.98 20.72
N VAL A 114 21.87 -28.06 20.93
CA VAL A 114 21.97 -26.67 20.44
C VAL A 114 22.96 -25.87 21.29
N THR A 115 24.08 -25.49 20.68
CA THR A 115 25.26 -24.87 21.34
C THR A 115 24.98 -23.55 22.04
N ASP A 116 24.17 -22.70 21.42
CA ASP A 116 23.56 -21.56 22.10
C ASP A 116 22.09 -21.49 21.69
N ILE A 117 21.20 -21.49 22.68
CA ILE A 117 19.76 -21.31 22.49
C ILE A 117 19.44 -19.90 21.96
N ASN A 118 20.34 -18.94 22.20
CA ASN A 118 20.27 -17.56 21.70
C ASN A 118 20.80 -17.41 20.26
N ASP A 119 21.31 -18.45 19.60
CA ASP A 119 21.46 -18.48 18.13
C ASP A 119 20.09 -18.58 17.41
N TRP A 120 18.98 -18.75 18.14
CA TRP A 120 17.66 -19.08 17.58
C TRP A 120 16.53 -18.18 18.09
N TYR A 121 15.56 -17.88 17.22
CA TYR A 121 14.32 -17.18 17.54
C TYR A 121 13.14 -18.16 17.41
N PRO A 122 12.36 -18.44 18.48
CA PRO A 122 11.14 -19.26 18.39
C PRO A 122 10.04 -18.54 17.60
N VAL A 123 9.28 -19.30 16.81
CA VAL A 123 8.04 -18.87 16.12
C VAL A 123 6.90 -19.71 16.63
N SER A 124 5.80 -19.07 17.07
CA SER A 124 4.60 -19.76 17.56
C SER A 124 4.12 -20.81 16.53
N PRO A 125 3.84 -22.08 16.91
CA PRO A 125 3.59 -22.58 18.27
C PRO A 125 4.83 -23.09 19.03
N ALA A 126 6.05 -22.70 18.65
CA ALA A 126 7.23 -22.96 19.48
C ALA A 126 7.12 -22.22 20.83
N PRO A 127 7.40 -22.88 21.97
CA PRO A 127 7.43 -22.24 23.28
C PRO A 127 8.64 -21.33 23.42
N LYS A 128 8.62 -20.46 24.44
CA LYS A 128 9.75 -19.64 24.85
C LYS A 128 10.97 -20.53 25.13
N ASN A 129 12.04 -20.31 24.37
CA ASN A 129 13.29 -21.06 24.46
C ASN A 129 14.43 -20.04 24.61
N GLY A 130 15.15 -20.09 25.73
CA GLY A 130 16.17 -19.11 26.06
C GLY A 130 15.56 -17.76 26.48
N THR A 131 16.23 -16.67 26.13
CA THR A 131 15.83 -15.31 26.52
C THR A 131 14.63 -14.76 25.74
N ARG A 132 14.45 -15.19 24.48
CA ARG A 132 13.50 -14.58 23.53
C ARG A 132 12.10 -15.20 23.61
N ASP A 133 11.09 -14.36 23.72
CA ASP A 133 9.69 -14.75 23.56
C ASP A 133 9.39 -15.22 22.12
N PRO A 134 8.41 -16.12 21.90
CA PRO A 134 8.02 -16.54 20.57
C PRO A 134 7.48 -15.38 19.73
N LEU A 135 7.94 -15.31 18.48
CA LEU A 135 7.30 -14.50 17.45
C LEU A 135 5.86 -15.00 17.21
N PRO A 136 4.93 -14.13 16.80
CA PRO A 136 3.60 -14.56 16.35
C PRO A 136 3.71 -15.61 15.22
N ALA A 137 2.67 -16.41 15.07
CA ALA A 137 2.59 -17.32 13.93
C ALA A 137 2.52 -16.48 12.63
N PRO A 138 3.13 -16.93 11.52
CA PRO A 138 3.00 -16.27 10.23
C PRO A 138 1.52 -16.19 9.81
N GLU A 139 1.16 -15.12 9.10
CA GLU A 139 -0.10 -15.07 8.38
C GLU A 139 -0.17 -16.27 7.41
N ASN A 140 -1.32 -16.95 7.37
CA ASN A 140 -1.56 -18.16 6.58
C ASN A 140 -0.70 -19.41 6.92
N GLU A 141 -0.08 -19.54 8.11
CA GLU A 141 0.67 -20.77 8.43
C GLU A 141 -0.24 -22.02 8.54
N THR A 142 -0.15 -22.86 7.51
CA THR A 142 -0.85 -24.16 7.39
C THR A 142 -0.27 -25.28 8.26
N SER A 143 0.87 -25.05 8.93
CA SER A 143 1.64 -26.10 9.60
C SER A 143 1.68 -25.90 11.13
N PRO A 144 1.06 -26.79 11.93
CA PRO A 144 1.11 -26.70 13.40
C PRO A 144 2.46 -27.18 14.00
N ASN A 145 3.54 -27.13 13.22
CA ASN A 145 4.85 -27.61 13.62
C ASN A 145 5.69 -26.42 14.13
N PRO A 146 6.24 -26.50 15.36
CA PRO A 146 7.06 -25.43 15.91
C PRO A 146 8.33 -25.22 15.07
N ALA A 147 8.63 -23.96 14.79
CA ALA A 147 9.78 -23.55 14.00
C ALA A 147 10.70 -22.62 14.80
N TRP A 148 11.98 -22.68 14.47
CA TRP A 148 12.99 -21.75 14.97
C TRP A 148 13.78 -21.15 13.82
N ILE A 149 13.93 -19.83 13.84
CA ILE A 149 14.70 -19.04 12.89
C ILE A 149 16.14 -18.97 13.42
N ASN A 150 17.14 -19.27 12.60
CA ASN A 150 18.53 -19.04 12.99
C ASN A 150 18.84 -17.55 12.86
N VAL A 151 19.31 -16.94 13.95
CA VAL A 151 19.61 -15.50 14.04
C VAL A 151 21.08 -15.25 14.40
N LYS A 152 21.95 -16.23 14.10
CA LYS A 152 23.41 -16.08 14.23
C LYS A 152 24.02 -15.24 13.10
N GLN A 153 23.37 -15.28 11.93
CA GLN A 153 23.80 -14.63 10.69
C GLN A 153 22.62 -14.59 9.71
N ALA A 154 22.59 -13.61 8.82
CA ALA A 154 21.78 -13.67 7.61
C ALA A 154 22.55 -14.38 6.48
N ILE A 155 21.83 -14.88 5.47
CA ILE A 155 22.40 -15.57 4.30
C ILE A 155 21.96 -14.84 3.02
N ARG A 156 22.93 -14.48 2.17
CA ARG A 156 22.67 -13.96 0.81
C ARG A 156 22.42 -15.12 -0.16
N ILE A 157 21.37 -14.98 -0.98
CA ILE A 157 20.96 -15.96 -1.99
C ILE A 157 20.83 -15.22 -3.34
N PRO A 158 21.71 -15.48 -4.33
CA PRO A 158 21.58 -14.92 -5.66
C PRO A 158 20.26 -15.34 -6.34
N TRP A 159 19.70 -14.48 -7.19
CA TRP A 159 18.47 -14.79 -7.96
C TRP A 159 18.61 -16.01 -8.90
N THR A 160 19.83 -16.43 -9.22
CA THR A 160 20.12 -17.65 -10.00
C THR A 160 19.90 -18.95 -9.21
N ASN A 161 19.75 -18.89 -7.88
CA ASN A 161 19.42 -20.04 -7.06
C ASN A 161 17.93 -20.39 -7.16
N LYS A 162 17.60 -21.69 -7.09
CA LYS A 162 16.21 -22.15 -7.08
C LYS A 162 15.50 -21.70 -5.79
N ILE A 163 14.65 -20.68 -5.91
CA ILE A 163 13.77 -20.14 -4.88
C ILE A 163 12.33 -20.56 -5.21
N ALA A 164 11.54 -20.92 -4.19
CA ALA A 164 10.10 -21.18 -4.33
C ALA A 164 9.34 -20.51 -3.17
N PRO A 165 8.47 -19.52 -3.43
CA PRO A 165 7.72 -18.82 -2.39
C PRO A 165 6.68 -19.71 -1.67
N LYS A 166 6.15 -19.18 -0.56
CA LYS A 166 5.04 -19.71 0.22
C LYS A 166 4.05 -18.60 0.58
N GLN A 167 2.87 -18.99 1.01
CA GLN A 167 1.81 -18.09 1.50
C GLN A 167 2.05 -17.61 2.94
N GLU A 168 2.96 -18.25 3.67
CA GLU A 168 3.33 -17.88 5.03
C GLU A 168 4.16 -16.58 5.05
N ILE A 169 3.68 -15.53 5.72
CA ILE A 169 4.37 -14.23 5.85
C ILE A 169 4.48 -13.85 7.33
N LEU A 170 5.67 -13.45 7.79
CA LEU A 170 5.87 -12.91 9.14
C LEU A 170 5.48 -11.42 9.22
N PRO A 171 4.76 -10.98 10.27
CA PRO A 171 4.50 -9.56 10.53
C PRO A 171 5.78 -8.72 10.62
N ARG A 172 5.71 -7.44 10.24
CA ARG A 172 6.87 -6.54 10.11
C ARG A 172 7.69 -6.45 11.40
N GLU A 173 7.03 -6.37 12.54
CA GLU A 173 7.63 -6.30 13.87
C GLU A 173 8.49 -7.54 14.17
N SER A 174 8.10 -8.69 13.61
CA SER A 174 8.87 -9.94 13.74
C SER A 174 10.17 -9.87 12.94
N LEU A 175 10.18 -9.20 11.79
CA LEU A 175 11.38 -9.00 10.98
C LEU A 175 12.35 -8.04 11.66
N ASP A 176 11.85 -6.95 12.21
CA ASP A 176 12.69 -5.98 12.92
C ASP A 176 13.32 -6.62 14.19
N LEU A 177 12.59 -7.52 14.87
CA LEU A 177 13.12 -8.36 15.95
C LEU A 177 14.18 -9.38 15.47
N ILE A 178 13.99 -10.02 14.31
CA ILE A 178 14.97 -10.94 13.71
C ILE A 178 16.24 -10.21 13.30
N LEU A 179 16.12 -9.07 12.61
CA LEU A 179 17.25 -8.23 12.18
C LEU A 179 18.06 -7.74 13.38
N LYS A 180 17.38 -7.29 14.45
CA LYS A 180 18.01 -6.89 15.72
C LYS A 180 18.71 -8.04 16.43
N ALA A 181 18.23 -9.28 16.27
CA ALA A 181 18.88 -10.46 16.83
C ALA A 181 20.10 -10.91 16.01
N ILE A 182 20.10 -10.71 14.69
CA ILE A 182 21.22 -11.03 13.79
C ILE A 182 22.36 -10.03 13.94
N ASN A 183 22.05 -8.74 14.05
CA ASN A 183 23.04 -7.67 14.20
C ASN A 183 22.72 -6.81 15.44
N PRO A 184 23.16 -7.20 16.66
CA PRO A 184 22.88 -6.43 17.88
C PRO A 184 23.52 -5.04 17.89
N ASP A 185 24.71 -4.91 17.28
CA ASP A 185 25.46 -3.65 17.18
C ASP A 185 24.98 -2.75 16.03
N VAL A 186 24.26 -3.32 15.06
CA VAL A 186 23.33 -2.49 14.27
C VAL A 186 22.26 -2.06 15.23
N LYS A 187 22.32 -0.79 15.64
CA LYS A 187 21.14 -0.10 16.13
C LYS A 187 20.08 -0.23 15.04
N VAL A 188 19.17 -1.19 15.20
CA VAL A 188 17.88 -1.14 14.55
C VAL A 188 17.24 0.14 15.06
N SER A 189 17.36 1.19 14.24
CA SER A 189 16.54 2.38 14.30
C SER A 189 15.11 1.90 14.13
N ALA A 190 14.46 1.59 15.26
CA ALA A 190 13.03 1.37 15.32
C ALA A 190 12.38 2.67 14.85
N SER A 191 11.97 2.67 13.57
CA SER A 191 12.23 3.77 12.62
C SER A 191 12.36 5.12 13.32
N THR A 192 13.59 5.57 13.55
CA THR A 192 13.82 6.85 14.21
C THR A 192 13.49 7.93 13.20
N ALA A 193 12.33 8.56 13.38
CA ALA A 193 11.82 9.58 12.46
C ALA A 193 12.95 10.51 12.04
N THR A 194 13.16 10.62 10.72
CA THR A 194 14.18 11.52 10.20
C THR A 194 13.87 12.94 10.64
N ASN A 195 14.88 13.82 10.65
CA ASN A 195 14.61 15.24 10.88
C ASN A 195 13.60 15.78 9.86
N GLU A 196 13.61 15.24 8.63
CA GLU A 196 12.63 15.54 7.58
C GLU A 196 11.23 15.01 7.90
N ASP A 197 11.04 13.73 8.23
CA ASP A 197 9.73 13.18 8.66
C ASP A 197 9.14 13.97 9.83
N THR A 198 10.00 14.35 10.78
CA THR A 198 9.62 15.11 11.99
C THR A 198 9.23 16.54 11.63
N ASN A 199 10.02 17.22 10.79
CA ASN A 199 9.71 18.57 10.31
C ASN A 199 8.45 18.59 9.43
N PHE A 200 8.30 17.61 8.53
CA PHE A 200 7.12 17.42 7.68
C PHE A 200 5.86 17.17 8.51
N HIS A 201 5.94 16.30 9.52
CA HIS A 201 4.84 16.10 10.46
C HIS A 201 4.52 17.39 11.23
N GLN A 202 5.52 18.14 11.69
CA GLN A 202 5.29 19.43 12.34
C GLN A 202 4.67 20.47 11.40
N GLN A 203 5.05 20.51 10.12
CA GLN A 203 4.38 21.34 9.11
C GLN A 203 2.91 20.94 8.93
N ILE A 204 2.61 19.64 8.87
CA ILE A 204 1.24 19.11 8.80
C ILE A 204 0.42 19.54 10.02
N GLN A 205 0.97 19.45 11.24
CA GLN A 205 0.26 19.89 12.44
C GLN A 205 0.11 21.42 12.49
N ASN A 206 1.14 22.20 12.13
CA ASN A 206 1.03 23.67 12.04
C ASN A 206 -0.05 24.10 11.04
N LEU A 207 -0.11 23.46 9.86
CA LEU A 207 -1.13 23.74 8.85
C LEU A 207 -2.53 23.30 9.30
N ARG A 208 -2.64 22.22 10.08
CA ARG A 208 -3.90 21.85 10.78
C ARG A 208 -4.29 22.92 11.80
N ASP A 209 -3.39 23.34 12.68
CA ASP A 209 -3.66 24.33 13.73
C ASP A 209 -4.07 25.71 13.14
N ILE A 210 -3.60 26.04 11.93
CA ILE A 210 -4.00 27.25 11.18
C ILE A 210 -5.35 27.05 10.45
N ASN A 211 -5.50 25.95 9.70
CA ASN A 211 -6.65 25.74 8.81
C ASN A 211 -7.86 25.06 9.48
N MET A 212 -7.72 24.58 10.72
CA MET A 212 -8.77 23.86 11.46
C MET A 212 -9.23 24.54 12.77
N PRO A 213 -9.58 25.83 12.77
CA PRO A 213 -10.33 26.40 13.87
C PRO A 213 -11.67 25.66 14.00
N GLU A 214 -11.90 25.08 15.17
CA GLU A 214 -13.21 24.82 15.80
C GLU A 214 -14.31 24.07 15.03
N TYR A 215 -14.05 23.49 13.85
CA TYR A 215 -14.98 22.62 13.09
C TYR A 215 -15.64 21.53 13.95
N SER A 216 -14.90 20.98 14.93
CA SER A 216 -15.40 19.96 15.88
C SER A 216 -16.41 20.49 16.90
N LYS A 217 -16.44 21.81 17.13
CA LYS A 217 -17.45 22.51 17.96
C LYS A 217 -18.67 22.91 17.13
N CYS A 218 -18.45 23.34 15.89
CA CYS A 218 -19.48 23.77 14.94
C CYS A 218 -20.36 22.58 14.52
N ARG A 219 -21.47 22.37 15.24
CA ARG A 219 -22.23 21.12 15.27
C ARG A 219 -22.84 20.73 13.91
N PHE A 220 -23.06 21.70 13.03
CA PHE A 220 -23.65 21.47 11.71
C PHE A 220 -22.77 20.65 10.76
N TRP A 221 -21.44 20.70 10.93
CA TRP A 221 -20.49 19.86 10.17
C TRP A 221 -20.58 18.36 10.51
N GLN A 222 -21.31 17.99 11.57
CA GLN A 222 -21.60 16.59 11.93
C GLN A 222 -22.83 16.03 11.17
N GLY A 223 -23.45 16.85 10.31
CA GLY A 223 -24.60 16.48 9.49
C GLY A 223 -24.24 15.76 8.18
N HIS A 224 -25.23 15.66 7.30
CA HIS A 224 -24.96 15.43 5.88
C HIS A 224 -24.65 16.77 5.22
N THR A 225 -23.58 16.82 4.41
CA THR A 225 -23.16 18.04 3.70
C THR A 225 -23.11 17.75 2.20
N LEU A 226 -23.78 18.59 1.42
CA LEU A 226 -23.52 18.79 0.01
C LEU A 226 -22.77 20.11 -0.18
N PHE A 227 -21.95 20.18 -1.21
CA PHE A 227 -21.25 21.40 -1.61
C PHE A 227 -21.55 21.68 -3.08
N HIS A 228 -21.39 22.93 -3.48
CA HIS A 228 -21.59 23.47 -4.81
C HIS A 228 -20.50 24.50 -5.11
N SER A 229 -20.35 24.89 -6.37
CA SER A 229 -19.29 25.80 -6.84
C SER A 229 -19.29 27.19 -6.16
N GLN A 230 -20.38 27.59 -5.51
CA GLN A 230 -20.54 28.84 -4.74
C GLN A 230 -21.39 28.69 -3.46
N SER A 231 -21.67 27.49 -2.97
CA SER A 231 -22.46 27.29 -1.74
C SER A 231 -22.26 25.92 -1.09
N ALA A 232 -22.77 25.74 0.13
CA ALA A 232 -22.91 24.44 0.78
C ALA A 232 -24.28 24.27 1.43
N GLU A 233 -24.80 23.04 1.39
CA GLU A 233 -26.08 22.67 1.98
C GLU A 233 -25.86 21.60 3.06
N PHE A 234 -26.32 21.90 4.28
CA PHE A 234 -26.08 21.10 5.48
C PHE A 234 -27.41 20.59 6.07
N TRP A 235 -27.48 19.31 6.41
CA TRP A 235 -28.57 18.70 7.16
C TRP A 235 -28.06 18.08 8.46
N TYR A 236 -28.20 18.82 9.57
CA TYR A 236 -27.74 18.41 10.91
C TYR A 236 -28.91 18.05 11.83
N LYS A 237 -28.65 17.33 12.92
CA LYS A 237 -29.67 16.97 13.91
C LYS A 237 -29.48 17.70 15.23
N GLU A 238 -30.58 18.14 15.83
CA GLU A 238 -30.64 18.67 17.19
C GLU A 238 -31.96 18.24 17.84
N GLN A 239 -31.87 17.61 19.02
CA GLN A 239 -33.03 17.04 19.74
C GLN A 239 -33.92 16.15 18.85
N ASP A 240 -33.26 15.23 18.12
CA ASP A 240 -33.82 14.28 17.13
C ASP A 240 -34.48 14.89 15.87
N GLN A 241 -34.70 16.20 15.82
CA GLN A 241 -35.16 16.93 14.64
C GLN A 241 -34.00 17.21 13.66
N ASP A 242 -34.22 16.98 12.35
CA ASP A 242 -33.30 17.43 11.29
C ASP A 242 -33.54 18.91 10.96
N PHE A 243 -32.46 19.68 10.86
CA PHE A 243 -32.42 21.09 10.45
C PHE A 243 -31.64 21.24 9.14
N TYR A 244 -31.84 22.35 8.43
CA TYR A 244 -31.27 22.61 7.11
C TYR A 244 -30.55 23.97 7.08
N VAL A 245 -29.37 24.06 6.49
CA VAL A 245 -28.70 25.34 6.24
C VAL A 245 -28.17 25.36 4.82
N ASN A 246 -28.54 26.37 4.04
CA ASN A 246 -27.80 26.77 2.85
C ASN A 246 -26.85 27.93 3.21
N VAL A 247 -25.59 27.85 2.82
CA VAL A 247 -24.60 28.92 3.00
C VAL A 247 -24.00 29.23 1.63
N ILE A 248 -24.28 30.42 1.11
CA ILE A 248 -23.83 30.91 -0.21
C ILE A 248 -22.57 31.74 0.01
N ASP A 249 -21.48 31.37 -0.67
CA ASP A 249 -20.16 31.96 -0.46
C ASP A 249 -20.05 33.36 -1.06
N HIS A 250 -19.58 34.30 -0.25
CA HIS A 250 -19.20 35.66 -0.65
C HIS A 250 -17.95 36.05 0.16
N PRO A 251 -16.78 36.27 -0.46
CA PRO A 251 -15.54 36.58 0.25
C PRO A 251 -15.69 37.73 1.27
N ASP A 252 -14.95 37.65 2.36
CA ASP A 252 -14.92 38.61 3.47
C ASP A 252 -16.25 38.81 4.24
N THR A 253 -17.17 37.83 4.21
CA THR A 253 -18.48 37.86 4.91
C THR A 253 -18.67 36.73 5.94
N LEU A 254 -19.72 36.83 6.76
CA LEU A 254 -20.16 35.75 7.66
C LEU A 254 -20.31 34.40 6.96
N ALA A 255 -20.94 34.34 5.79
CA ALA A 255 -21.09 33.10 5.02
C ALA A 255 -19.74 32.45 4.70
N HIS A 256 -18.76 33.24 4.26
CA HIS A 256 -17.40 32.76 4.01
C HIS A 256 -16.72 32.29 5.30
N SER A 257 -16.83 33.05 6.40
CA SER A 257 -16.29 32.61 7.69
C SER A 257 -16.91 31.30 8.20
N ILE A 258 -18.21 31.06 7.95
CA ILE A 258 -18.87 29.78 8.28
C ILE A 258 -18.34 28.65 7.39
N LEU A 259 -18.24 28.86 6.07
CA LEU A 259 -17.73 27.87 5.11
C LEU A 259 -16.26 27.52 5.31
N THR A 260 -15.47 28.45 5.84
CA THR A 260 -14.04 28.30 6.16
C THR A 260 -13.77 27.90 7.63
N GLY A 261 -14.81 27.60 8.41
CA GLY A 261 -14.69 27.14 9.81
C GLY A 261 -14.30 28.24 10.82
N GLN A 262 -14.11 29.48 10.38
CA GLN A 262 -13.76 30.63 11.21
C GLN A 262 -14.94 31.15 12.06
N ALA A 263 -16.17 30.78 11.71
CA ALA A 263 -17.38 31.08 12.45
C ALA A 263 -18.31 29.86 12.57
N ASP A 264 -19.14 29.84 13.62
CA ASP A 264 -20.26 28.90 13.77
C ASP A 264 -21.57 29.53 13.23
N LEU A 265 -22.65 28.75 13.15
CA LEU A 265 -23.97 29.27 12.77
C LEU A 265 -24.43 30.40 13.71
N PRO A 266 -25.04 31.48 13.19
CA PRO A 266 -25.55 32.58 13.99
C PRO A 266 -26.73 32.17 14.89
N GLU A 267 -27.46 31.11 14.51
CA GLU A 267 -28.51 30.51 15.33
C GLU A 267 -28.67 29.02 14.99
N TYR A 268 -29.14 28.26 15.98
CA TYR A 268 -29.39 26.82 15.90
C TYR A 268 -30.88 26.50 16.10
N GLY A 269 -31.30 25.26 15.86
CA GLY A 269 -32.71 24.86 15.96
C GLY A 269 -33.64 25.53 14.93
N LYS A 270 -33.09 25.98 13.79
CA LYS A 270 -33.81 26.60 12.68
C LYS A 270 -33.29 26.12 11.34
N HIS A 271 -34.14 26.19 10.32
CA HIS A 271 -33.72 26.08 8.93
C HIS A 271 -33.29 27.47 8.43
N LEU A 272 -32.10 27.59 7.85
CA LEU A 272 -31.48 28.87 7.49
C LEU A 272 -31.02 28.91 6.03
N CYS A 273 -30.98 30.12 5.47
CA CYS A 273 -30.24 30.46 4.26
C CYS A 273 -29.37 31.68 4.60
N ILE A 274 -28.06 31.53 4.46
CA ILE A 274 -27.05 32.54 4.79
C ILE A 274 -26.38 32.94 3.49
N SER A 275 -26.43 34.22 3.13
CA SER A 275 -25.87 34.74 1.89
C SER A 275 -25.12 36.03 2.17
N GLY A 276 -23.79 35.95 2.17
CA GLY A 276 -22.96 37.03 2.69
C GLY A 276 -23.18 37.19 4.20
N ASP A 277 -23.55 38.39 4.63
CA ASP A 277 -23.93 38.68 6.02
C ASP A 277 -25.45 38.55 6.28
N GLU A 278 -26.27 38.28 5.25
CA GLU A 278 -27.72 38.16 5.40
C GLU A 278 -28.13 36.74 5.87
N VAL A 279 -28.88 36.68 6.96
CA VAL A 279 -29.37 35.43 7.59
C VAL A 279 -30.89 35.37 7.51
N ASN A 280 -31.42 34.44 6.73
CA ASN A 280 -32.85 34.28 6.46
C ASN A 280 -33.37 32.93 6.95
N VAL A 281 -34.59 32.89 7.50
CA VAL A 281 -35.23 31.62 7.94
C VAL A 281 -35.95 30.96 6.77
N VAL A 282 -35.63 29.68 6.52
CA VAL A 282 -36.24 28.88 5.45
C VAL A 282 -37.52 28.22 5.94
N LEU A 283 -38.68 28.69 5.48
CA LEU A 283 -39.99 28.17 5.89
C LEU A 283 -40.33 26.78 5.31
N SER A 284 -39.73 26.44 4.16
CA SER A 284 -39.93 25.19 3.44
C SER A 284 -38.57 24.61 3.03
N PRO A 285 -37.83 23.96 3.95
CA PRO A 285 -36.53 23.38 3.63
C PRO A 285 -36.66 22.23 2.62
N PRO A 286 -35.65 21.99 1.76
CA PRO A 286 -35.58 20.75 1.02
C PRO A 286 -35.51 19.56 1.98
N ALA A 287 -36.19 18.48 1.63
CA ALA A 287 -36.01 17.21 2.33
C ALA A 287 -34.52 16.84 2.32
N ARG A 288 -34.03 16.32 3.45
CA ARG A 288 -32.68 15.75 3.52
C ARG A 288 -32.52 14.74 2.37
N PRO A 289 -31.45 14.84 1.54
CA PRO A 289 -31.15 13.87 0.52
C PRO A 289 -31.19 12.47 1.13
N SER A 290 -32.21 11.71 0.75
CA SER A 290 -32.23 10.27 0.95
C SER A 290 -31.06 9.69 0.16
N ALA A 291 -30.43 8.64 0.70
CA ALA A 291 -29.74 7.67 -0.14
C ALA A 291 -30.81 6.93 -0.96
N LEU A 292 -31.32 7.60 -1.99
CA LEU A 292 -31.88 6.95 -3.16
C LEU A 292 -30.68 6.41 -3.92
N ASP A 293 -30.28 5.22 -3.51
CA ASP A 293 -29.35 4.40 -4.28
C ASP A 293 -30.03 4.13 -5.64
N ASP A 294 -29.48 4.70 -6.72
CA ASP A 294 -29.97 4.50 -8.08
C ASP A 294 -29.61 3.08 -8.60
N TYR A 295 -30.20 2.06 -7.96
CA TYR A 295 -29.99 0.65 -8.30
C TYR A 295 -30.48 0.32 -9.71
N GLU A 296 -29.56 0.02 -10.62
CA GLU A 296 -29.86 -0.56 -11.93
C GLU A 296 -30.24 -2.05 -11.80
N ASP A 297 -31.10 -2.54 -12.70
CA ASP A 297 -31.42 -3.98 -12.77
C ASP A 297 -30.25 -4.78 -13.35
N CYS A 298 -29.31 -5.16 -12.49
CA CYS A 298 -28.15 -5.97 -12.82
C CYS A 298 -28.48 -7.48 -13.02
N SER A 299 -29.74 -7.92 -13.00
CA SER A 299 -30.12 -9.35 -13.00
C SER A 299 -29.52 -10.16 -14.15
N GLU A 300 -29.40 -9.56 -15.35
CA GLU A 300 -28.77 -10.16 -16.53
C GLU A 300 -27.27 -10.37 -16.33
N ASP A 301 -26.54 -9.29 -16.00
CA ASP A 301 -25.09 -9.30 -15.74
C ASP A 301 -24.71 -10.31 -14.64
N LEU A 302 -25.49 -10.34 -13.55
CA LEU A 302 -25.34 -11.28 -12.44
C LEU A 302 -25.56 -12.73 -12.88
N SER A 303 -26.44 -12.99 -13.85
CA SER A 303 -26.70 -14.36 -14.32
C SER A 303 -25.47 -15.04 -14.94
N HIS A 304 -24.53 -14.23 -15.47
CA HIS A 304 -23.27 -14.69 -16.04
C HIS A 304 -22.16 -14.90 -14.99
N LEU A 305 -22.30 -14.33 -13.79
CA LEU A 305 -21.30 -14.48 -12.72
C LEU A 305 -21.38 -15.88 -12.07
N GLN A 306 -20.20 -16.44 -11.76
CA GLN A 306 -20.07 -17.68 -11.00
C GLN A 306 -20.73 -17.54 -9.62
N LEU A 307 -21.44 -18.59 -9.18
CA LEU A 307 -21.95 -18.69 -7.81
C LEU A 307 -20.82 -19.06 -6.85
N ILE A 308 -20.60 -18.24 -5.82
CA ILE A 308 -19.55 -18.38 -4.82
C ILE A 308 -20.17 -18.62 -3.44
N GLU A 309 -19.65 -19.61 -2.71
CA GLU A 309 -19.96 -19.82 -1.29
C GLU A 309 -19.24 -18.77 -0.44
N VAL A 310 -19.98 -18.01 0.36
CA VAL A 310 -19.45 -16.81 1.04
C VAL A 310 -18.87 -17.16 2.40
N ASP A 311 -17.56 -17.44 2.45
CA ASP A 311 -16.79 -17.42 3.69
C ASP A 311 -16.50 -15.97 4.11
N GLY A 312 -17.25 -15.47 5.09
CA GLY A 312 -17.09 -14.11 5.64
C GLY A 312 -15.75 -13.83 6.33
N SER A 313 -14.84 -14.79 6.45
CA SER A 313 -13.46 -14.56 6.91
C SER A 313 -12.54 -14.05 5.79
N ILE A 314 -12.74 -14.52 4.55
CA ILE A 314 -11.92 -14.20 3.36
C ILE A 314 -12.65 -13.44 2.25
N HIS A 315 -13.98 -13.39 2.28
CA HIS A 315 -14.80 -12.67 1.30
C HIS A 315 -15.41 -11.39 1.89
N PHE A 316 -15.51 -10.37 1.05
CA PHE A 316 -16.36 -9.19 1.21
C PHE A 316 -17.52 -9.27 0.20
N THR A 317 -18.69 -8.77 0.56
CA THR A 317 -19.86 -8.74 -0.32
C THR A 317 -20.56 -7.39 -0.28
N LYS A 318 -21.02 -6.91 -1.43
CA LYS A 318 -21.95 -5.75 -1.53
C LYS A 318 -23.08 -6.02 -2.52
N PRO A 319 -24.26 -5.40 -2.38
CA PRO A 319 -25.26 -5.43 -3.44
C PRO A 319 -24.68 -4.82 -4.74
N PRO A 320 -25.11 -5.31 -5.91
CA PRO A 320 -24.79 -4.68 -7.19
C PRO A 320 -25.58 -3.38 -7.34
N SER A 321 -24.91 -2.26 -7.60
CA SER A 321 -25.57 -0.95 -7.79
C SER A 321 -25.76 -0.58 -9.26
N HIS A 322 -24.75 -0.80 -10.10
CA HIS A 322 -24.73 -0.39 -11.50
C HIS A 322 -24.12 -1.48 -12.38
N LYS A 323 -24.70 -1.73 -13.56
CA LYS A 323 -24.14 -2.61 -14.60
C LYS A 323 -22.75 -2.15 -15.01
N SER A 324 -22.54 -0.84 -15.11
CA SER A 324 -21.23 -0.27 -15.50
C SER A 324 -20.10 -0.68 -14.57
N GLU A 325 -20.36 -0.84 -13.26
CA GLU A 325 -19.35 -1.34 -12.31
C GLU A 325 -19.02 -2.81 -12.57
N ILE A 326 -20.03 -3.66 -12.79
CA ILE A 326 -19.83 -5.09 -13.08
C ILE A 326 -19.03 -5.25 -14.38
N GLN A 327 -19.40 -4.53 -15.44
CA GLN A 327 -18.70 -4.56 -16.73
C GLN A 327 -17.26 -4.01 -16.62
N ALA A 328 -17.04 -2.96 -15.82
CA ALA A 328 -15.69 -2.43 -15.56
C ALA A 328 -14.80 -3.44 -14.81
N LEU A 329 -15.34 -4.09 -13.77
CA LEU A 329 -14.65 -5.14 -13.01
C LEU A 329 -14.29 -6.34 -13.90
N LEU A 330 -15.20 -6.76 -14.79
CA LEU A 330 -14.94 -7.84 -15.76
C LEU A 330 -13.91 -7.45 -16.83
N LYS A 331 -13.87 -6.18 -17.28
CA LYS A 331 -12.81 -5.66 -18.18
C LYS A 331 -11.42 -5.65 -17.51
N LEU A 332 -11.35 -5.83 -16.19
CA LEU A 332 -10.14 -5.77 -15.34
C LEU A 332 -9.85 -7.09 -14.60
N GLU A 333 -10.42 -8.21 -15.08
CA GLU A 333 -10.08 -9.55 -14.59
C GLU A 333 -8.57 -9.83 -14.74
N GLY A 334 -7.95 -10.33 -13.67
CA GLY A 334 -6.51 -10.58 -13.58
C GLY A 334 -5.66 -9.36 -13.20
N SER A 335 -6.24 -8.18 -13.01
CA SER A 335 -5.51 -7.02 -12.46
C SER A 335 -5.00 -7.31 -11.04
N THR A 336 -3.78 -6.87 -10.74
CA THR A 336 -3.21 -6.88 -9.38
C THR A 336 -3.43 -5.56 -8.65
N ARG A 337 -4.04 -4.57 -9.32
CA ARG A 337 -4.20 -3.19 -8.87
C ARG A 337 -5.66 -2.76 -8.70
N VAL A 338 -6.60 -3.60 -9.13
CA VAL A 338 -8.05 -3.36 -9.04
C VAL A 338 -8.72 -4.58 -8.41
N THR A 339 -9.70 -4.34 -7.54
CA THR A 339 -10.36 -5.39 -6.76
C THR A 339 -11.04 -6.41 -7.68
N GLN A 340 -10.77 -7.68 -7.44
CA GLN A 340 -11.20 -8.76 -8.33
C GLN A 340 -12.60 -9.24 -7.97
N LEU A 341 -13.50 -9.22 -8.95
CA LEU A 341 -14.86 -9.76 -8.80
C LEU A 341 -14.80 -11.29 -8.88
N LEU A 342 -14.98 -11.98 -7.75
CA LEU A 342 -14.92 -13.44 -7.67
C LEU A 342 -16.19 -14.11 -8.24
N GLY A 343 -17.29 -13.35 -8.33
CA GLY A 343 -18.60 -13.83 -8.75
C GLY A 343 -19.72 -13.22 -7.91
N ARG A 344 -20.79 -13.99 -7.67
CA ARG A 344 -21.94 -13.58 -6.84
C ARG A 344 -22.29 -14.59 -5.75
N SER A 345 -22.96 -14.14 -4.70
CA SER A 345 -23.55 -14.99 -3.66
C SER A 345 -24.88 -15.62 -4.12
N ALA A 346 -25.45 -16.50 -3.30
CA ALA A 346 -26.80 -17.03 -3.49
C ALA A 346 -27.86 -15.90 -3.49
N ASP A 347 -27.65 -14.88 -2.67
CA ASP A 347 -28.47 -13.66 -2.57
C ASP A 347 -28.08 -12.59 -3.59
N ASN A 348 -27.42 -12.99 -4.70
CA ASN A 348 -27.01 -12.14 -5.82
C ASN A 348 -26.14 -10.91 -5.47
N HIS A 349 -25.49 -10.90 -4.31
CA HIS A 349 -24.50 -9.87 -3.97
C HIS A 349 -23.18 -10.15 -4.70
N LEU A 350 -22.48 -9.10 -5.14
CA LEU A 350 -21.14 -9.21 -5.72
C LEU A 350 -20.13 -9.66 -4.63
N VAL A 351 -19.24 -10.59 -4.96
CA VAL A 351 -18.28 -11.20 -4.02
C VAL A 351 -16.84 -10.82 -4.40
N PHE A 352 -16.06 -10.38 -3.42
CA PHE A 352 -14.69 -9.87 -3.57
C PHE A 352 -13.75 -10.48 -2.52
N PRO A 353 -12.42 -10.47 -2.72
CA PRO A 353 -11.45 -10.72 -1.65
C PRO A 353 -11.61 -9.71 -0.51
N LYS A 354 -11.38 -10.15 0.73
CA LYS A 354 -11.45 -9.31 1.93
C LYS A 354 -10.09 -8.77 2.32
N TYR A 355 -9.97 -7.45 2.37
CA TYR A 355 -8.73 -6.74 2.74
C TYR A 355 -8.78 -6.30 4.21
N LYS A 356 -7.60 -6.04 4.81
CA LYS A 356 -7.48 -5.64 6.23
C LYS A 356 -8.16 -4.29 6.52
N GLY A 357 -8.16 -3.40 5.53
CA GLY A 357 -8.82 -2.10 5.58
C GLY A 357 -8.71 -1.35 4.26
N ASN A 358 -8.93 -0.04 4.33
CA ASN A 358 -8.65 0.92 3.27
C ASN A 358 -7.55 1.89 3.71
N LEU A 359 -6.86 2.46 2.73
CA LEU A 359 -5.66 3.29 2.91
C LEU A 359 -5.90 4.45 3.88
N PHE A 360 -7.13 5.01 3.94
CA PHE A 360 -7.51 6.01 4.94
C PHE A 360 -7.19 5.58 6.39
N LYS A 361 -7.46 4.32 6.76
CA LYS A 361 -7.12 3.78 8.10
C LYS A 361 -5.62 3.60 8.27
N THR A 362 -4.94 3.11 7.23
CA THR A 362 -3.49 2.87 7.22
C THR A 362 -2.71 4.18 7.37
N VAL A 363 -3.13 5.23 6.65
CA VAL A 363 -2.64 6.62 6.76
C VAL A 363 -2.87 7.19 8.16
N LEU A 364 -4.10 7.08 8.68
CA LEU A 364 -4.46 7.60 10.01
C LEU A 364 -3.68 6.94 11.15
N SER A 365 -3.30 5.67 10.99
CA SER A 365 -2.50 4.91 11.96
C SER A 365 -0.99 4.95 11.71
N HIS A 366 -0.52 5.57 10.63
CA HIS A 366 0.88 5.52 10.24
C HIS A 366 1.78 6.30 11.23
N PRO A 367 2.93 5.73 11.66
CA PRO A 367 3.88 6.46 12.50
C PRO A 367 4.44 7.70 11.78
N VAL A 368 4.99 8.64 12.57
CA VAL A 368 5.72 9.81 12.04
C VAL A 368 6.88 9.36 11.14
N ALA A 369 7.61 8.34 11.58
CA ALA A 369 8.83 7.88 10.91
C ALA A 369 8.55 7.14 9.60
N GLY A 370 9.30 7.50 8.54
CA GLY A 370 9.08 7.00 7.20
C GLY A 370 7.76 7.47 6.57
N LYS A 371 7.06 8.46 7.15
CA LYS A 371 5.80 8.96 6.58
C LYS A 371 6.01 9.53 5.17
N ILE A 372 7.12 10.24 4.91
CA ILE A 372 7.43 10.75 3.57
C ILE A 372 7.60 9.58 2.59
N ALA A 373 8.38 8.55 2.97
CA ALA A 373 8.61 7.38 2.13
C ALA A 373 7.32 6.58 1.85
N SER A 374 6.46 6.41 2.86
CA SER A 374 5.17 5.73 2.70
C SER A 374 4.20 6.51 1.79
N ILE A 375 4.07 7.83 1.94
CA ILE A 375 3.23 8.65 1.05
C ILE A 375 3.73 8.57 -0.39
N LYS A 376 5.04 8.68 -0.61
CA LYS A 376 5.64 8.51 -1.94
C LYS A 376 5.31 7.13 -2.53
N ARG A 377 5.47 6.05 -1.76
CA ARG A 377 5.12 4.68 -2.18
C ARG A 377 3.64 4.56 -2.55
N TRP A 378 2.75 4.98 -1.64
CA TRP A 378 1.30 4.87 -1.85
C TRP A 378 0.84 5.64 -3.08
N MET A 379 1.33 6.87 -3.28
CA MET A 379 1.05 7.63 -4.51
C MET A 379 1.50 6.90 -5.78
N LEU A 380 2.70 6.31 -5.80
CA LEU A 380 3.17 5.55 -6.97
C LEU A 380 2.30 4.31 -7.24
N GLU A 381 1.90 3.58 -6.20
CA GLU A 381 1.04 2.40 -6.36
C GLU A 381 -0.38 2.76 -6.81
N ILE A 382 -0.93 3.90 -6.38
CA ILE A 382 -2.22 4.42 -6.86
C ILE A 382 -2.09 4.93 -8.31
N ILE A 383 -1.01 5.64 -8.66
CA ILE A 383 -0.75 6.08 -10.04
C ILE A 383 -0.64 4.88 -11.00
N ASP A 384 0.09 3.83 -10.60
CA ASP A 384 0.17 2.57 -11.36
C ASP A 384 -1.22 1.93 -11.54
N ALA A 385 -2.07 1.98 -10.51
CA ALA A 385 -3.44 1.43 -10.56
C ALA A 385 -4.38 2.26 -11.45
N VAL A 386 -4.33 3.59 -11.39
CA VAL A 386 -5.11 4.47 -12.26
C VAL A 386 -4.63 4.37 -13.72
N ALA A 387 -3.35 4.08 -13.95
CA ALA A 387 -2.84 3.77 -15.30
C ALA A 387 -3.44 2.48 -15.89
N GLU A 388 -3.70 1.44 -15.08
CA GLU A 388 -4.44 0.26 -15.53
C GLU A 388 -5.90 0.61 -15.90
N LEU A 389 -6.58 1.44 -15.10
CA LEU A 389 -7.94 1.92 -15.41
C LEU A 389 -7.98 2.73 -16.71
N HIS A 390 -7.11 3.73 -16.87
CA HIS A 390 -7.09 4.60 -18.05
C HIS A 390 -6.72 3.84 -19.32
N LYS A 391 -5.82 2.85 -19.23
CA LYS A 391 -5.51 1.91 -20.31
C LYS A 391 -6.72 1.03 -20.70
N ALA A 392 -7.60 0.74 -19.75
CA ALA A 392 -8.88 0.07 -19.99
C ALA A 392 -10.02 1.05 -20.33
N GLU A 393 -9.73 2.32 -20.64
CA GLU A 393 -10.71 3.37 -20.97
C GLU A 393 -11.72 3.67 -19.83
N ILE A 394 -11.36 3.32 -18.60
CA ILE A 394 -12.15 3.53 -17.39
C ILE A 394 -11.58 4.75 -16.65
N ILE A 395 -12.46 5.71 -16.33
CA ILE A 395 -12.17 6.84 -15.44
C ILE A 395 -12.81 6.48 -14.10
N HIS A 396 -12.10 6.65 -12.98
CA HIS A 396 -12.58 6.18 -11.67
C HIS A 396 -13.59 7.15 -11.03
N GLN A 397 -13.45 8.46 -11.27
CA GLN A 397 -14.37 9.54 -10.84
C GLN A 397 -14.41 9.80 -9.31
N ASP A 398 -14.36 8.75 -8.48
CA ASP A 398 -14.39 8.80 -7.01
C ASP A 398 -13.06 8.32 -6.39
N LEU A 399 -11.92 8.89 -6.82
CA LEU A 399 -10.61 8.58 -6.23
C LEU A 399 -10.48 9.22 -4.85
N THR A 400 -10.68 8.41 -3.81
CA THR A 400 -10.45 8.78 -2.41
C THR A 400 -9.67 7.67 -1.69
N LEU A 401 -9.02 8.00 -0.57
CA LEU A 401 -8.34 7.02 0.29
C LEU A 401 -9.27 5.96 0.91
N ARG A 402 -10.60 6.10 0.75
CA ARG A 402 -11.59 5.10 1.18
C ARG A 402 -11.78 3.99 0.14
N ASN A 403 -11.54 4.30 -1.14
CA ASN A 403 -11.66 3.42 -2.30
C ASN A 403 -10.30 2.79 -2.72
N VAL A 404 -9.23 3.06 -1.97
CA VAL A 404 -7.96 2.32 -2.05
C VAL A 404 -7.91 1.32 -0.90
N LEU A 405 -7.80 0.03 -1.21
CA LEU A 405 -7.73 -1.07 -0.24
C LEU A 405 -6.29 -1.39 0.15
N ASP A 406 -6.08 -1.73 1.42
CA ASP A 406 -4.78 -2.04 2.00
C ASP A 406 -4.38 -3.48 1.68
N GLY A 407 -3.71 -3.65 0.54
CA GLY A 407 -3.15 -4.89 0.02
C GLY A 407 -1.67 -4.76 -0.35
N GLU A 408 -1.08 -5.85 -0.84
CA GLU A 408 0.29 -5.88 -1.36
C GLU A 408 0.25 -6.34 -2.83
N PRO A 409 0.27 -5.43 -3.83
CA PRO A 409 0.27 -3.96 -3.73
C PRO A 409 -1.12 -3.39 -3.34
N LEU A 410 -1.21 -2.06 -3.18
CA LEU A 410 -2.49 -1.36 -3.03
C LEU A 410 -3.46 -1.64 -4.19
N VAL A 411 -4.76 -1.69 -3.87
CA VAL A 411 -5.83 -2.12 -4.79
C VAL A 411 -6.98 -1.11 -4.84
N LEU A 412 -7.34 -0.60 -6.01
CA LEU A 412 -8.51 0.26 -6.22
C LEU A 412 -9.82 -0.52 -6.18
N CYS A 413 -10.90 0.09 -5.69
CA CYS A 413 -12.23 -0.50 -5.62
C CYS A 413 -13.34 0.56 -5.82
N ASN A 414 -14.59 0.10 -5.87
CA ASN A 414 -15.78 0.94 -6.06
C ASN A 414 -15.77 1.73 -7.38
N LEU A 415 -15.83 1.02 -8.51
CA LEU A 415 -15.85 1.60 -9.86
C LEU A 415 -17.27 2.09 -10.24
N GLN A 416 -17.86 2.93 -9.38
CA GLN A 416 -19.22 3.44 -9.53
C GLN A 416 -19.22 4.87 -10.09
N ASN A 417 -19.89 5.07 -11.23
CA ASN A 417 -19.77 6.27 -12.07
C ASN A 417 -20.85 7.34 -11.80
N SER A 418 -21.51 7.33 -10.63
CA SER A 418 -22.71 8.15 -10.38
C SER A 418 -22.57 9.19 -9.26
N ASN A 419 -21.74 8.96 -8.24
CA ASN A 419 -21.61 9.86 -7.09
C ASN A 419 -20.17 9.99 -6.56
N SER A 420 -19.34 10.75 -7.27
CA SER A 420 -18.00 11.13 -6.80
C SER A 420 -18.06 11.98 -5.53
N THR A 421 -17.17 11.71 -4.58
CA THR A 421 -17.05 12.43 -3.30
C THR A 421 -16.68 13.89 -3.58
N TYR A 422 -17.52 14.84 -3.13
CA TYR A 422 -17.42 16.22 -3.60
C TYR A 422 -16.01 16.83 -3.44
N HIS A 423 -15.37 16.64 -2.29
CA HIS A 423 -14.11 17.32 -2.01
C HIS A 423 -12.94 16.90 -2.92
N CYS A 424 -13.04 15.82 -3.69
CA CYS A 424 -12.03 15.44 -4.69
C CYS A 424 -12.50 15.69 -6.15
N ARG A 425 -13.68 16.29 -6.36
CA ARG A 425 -14.18 16.65 -7.70
C ARG A 425 -13.33 17.75 -8.30
N ALA A 426 -13.03 17.61 -9.59
CA ALA A 426 -12.35 18.63 -10.36
C ALA A 426 -13.30 19.82 -10.66
N PRO A 427 -12.81 21.04 -10.88
CA PRO A 427 -13.65 22.22 -11.14
C PRO A 427 -14.66 22.05 -12.30
N GLU A 428 -14.32 21.26 -13.31
CA GLU A 428 -15.19 20.92 -14.45
C GLU A 428 -16.26 19.85 -14.15
N THR A 429 -16.18 19.19 -12.99
CA THR A 429 -17.14 18.15 -12.53
C THR A 429 -17.97 18.56 -11.30
N LEU A 430 -17.92 19.84 -10.87
CA LEU A 430 -18.70 20.34 -9.74
C LEU A 430 -20.19 20.55 -10.05
N GLU A 431 -20.56 20.79 -11.30
CA GLU A 431 -21.94 21.09 -11.69
C GLU A 431 -22.83 19.82 -11.68
N PRO A 432 -24.06 19.88 -11.12
CA PRO A 432 -24.94 18.70 -11.06
C PRO A 432 -25.23 18.07 -12.43
N ASN A 433 -25.22 16.74 -12.48
CA ASN A 433 -25.46 15.93 -13.69
C ASN A 433 -24.43 16.12 -14.83
N THR A 434 -23.26 16.70 -14.55
CA THR A 434 -22.16 16.78 -15.51
C THR A 434 -21.59 15.40 -15.86
N THR A 435 -21.49 15.10 -17.15
CA THR A 435 -20.80 13.90 -17.66
C THR A 435 -19.34 14.20 -18.06
N ASN A 436 -18.81 15.37 -17.72
CA ASN A 436 -17.51 15.86 -18.19
C ASN A 436 -16.29 15.24 -17.49
N TYR A 437 -16.44 14.03 -16.92
CA TYR A 437 -15.32 13.29 -16.36
C TYR A 437 -14.31 12.93 -17.45
N SER A 438 -13.04 13.04 -17.09
CA SER A 438 -11.91 12.78 -17.98
C SER A 438 -10.75 12.17 -17.18
N THR A 439 -9.74 11.64 -17.89
CA THR A 439 -8.50 11.21 -17.25
C THR A 439 -7.84 12.33 -16.43
N ALA A 440 -7.96 13.59 -16.89
CA ALA A 440 -7.50 14.78 -16.15
C ALA A 440 -8.32 15.07 -14.87
N SER A 441 -9.58 14.62 -14.77
CA SER A 441 -10.36 14.72 -13.51
C SER A 441 -9.88 13.70 -12.46
N ASP A 442 -9.45 12.51 -12.87
CA ASP A 442 -8.76 11.57 -11.97
C ASP A 442 -7.39 12.13 -11.53
N ILE A 443 -6.64 12.80 -12.41
CA ILE A 443 -5.38 13.49 -12.04
C ILE A 443 -5.61 14.55 -10.95
N TYR A 444 -6.72 15.29 -11.00
CA TYR A 444 -7.10 16.24 -9.96
C TYR A 444 -7.36 15.53 -8.62
N ALA A 445 -8.16 14.46 -8.65
CA ALA A 445 -8.46 13.66 -7.46
C ALA A 445 -7.22 12.96 -6.87
N LEU A 446 -6.22 12.59 -7.67
CA LEU A 446 -4.92 12.10 -7.18
C LEU A 446 -4.18 13.16 -6.33
N GLY A 447 -4.30 14.44 -6.66
CA GLY A 447 -3.81 15.54 -5.81
C GLY A 447 -4.51 15.57 -4.45
N TYR A 448 -5.82 15.30 -4.43
CA TYR A 448 -6.59 15.23 -3.19
C TYR A 448 -6.28 13.97 -2.38
N CYS A 449 -6.04 12.82 -3.01
CA CYS A 449 -5.47 11.65 -2.34
C CYS A 449 -4.10 11.95 -1.70
N LEU A 450 -3.23 12.71 -2.36
CA LEU A 450 -1.95 13.15 -1.79
C LEU A 450 -2.14 14.06 -0.57
N ARG A 451 -3.01 15.08 -0.68
CA ARG A 451 -3.39 15.94 0.44
C ARG A 451 -3.91 15.13 1.62
N ASP A 452 -4.85 14.23 1.37
CA ASP A 452 -5.47 13.39 2.41
C ASP A 452 -4.46 12.38 2.99
N MET A 453 -3.41 12.00 2.25
CA MET A 453 -2.29 11.22 2.78
C MET A 453 -1.39 12.03 3.73
N CYS A 454 -1.23 13.34 3.48
CA CYS A 454 -0.57 14.24 4.42
C CYS A 454 -1.45 14.46 5.68
N PHE A 455 -2.71 14.81 5.50
CA PHE A 455 -3.59 15.34 6.55
C PHE A 455 -4.61 14.35 7.15
N ALA A 456 -4.70 13.12 6.65
CA ALA A 456 -5.53 12.02 7.16
C ALA A 456 -7.03 12.35 7.34
N ASP A 457 -7.47 12.52 8.58
CA ASP A 457 -8.86 12.61 9.02
C ASP A 457 -9.43 14.04 9.08
N THR A 458 -8.64 15.04 8.68
CA THR A 458 -9.04 16.45 8.63
C THR A 458 -10.27 16.66 7.73
N PRO A 459 -11.42 17.16 8.26
CA PRO A 459 -12.57 17.51 7.42
C PRO A 459 -12.27 18.74 6.57
N PHE A 460 -12.22 18.55 5.25
CA PHE A 460 -11.85 19.60 4.30
C PHE A 460 -13.04 20.26 3.62
N THR A 461 -13.17 21.57 3.82
CA THR A 461 -14.03 22.45 3.03
C THR A 461 -13.38 22.80 1.68
N PRO A 462 -14.14 22.91 0.56
CA PRO A 462 -13.62 23.36 -0.72
C PRO A 462 -13.39 24.89 -0.78
N PHE A 463 -13.88 25.65 0.21
CA PHE A 463 -13.79 27.11 0.27
C PHE A 463 -12.49 27.64 0.91
N VAL A 464 -11.57 26.74 1.29
CA VAL A 464 -10.22 27.08 1.77
C VAL A 464 -9.21 26.41 0.83
N GLU A 465 -8.17 27.15 0.45
CA GLU A 465 -7.04 26.61 -0.32
C GLU A 465 -6.09 25.83 0.62
N HIS A 466 -6.19 24.50 0.59
CA HIS A 466 -5.37 23.62 1.43
C HIS A 466 -4.06 23.26 0.71
N SER A 467 -3.00 24.00 0.98
CA SER A 467 -1.66 23.66 0.49
C SER A 467 -1.13 22.36 1.11
N VAL A 468 -0.33 21.63 0.34
CA VAL A 468 0.39 20.44 0.78
C VAL A 468 1.84 20.83 1.07
N PRO A 469 2.42 20.45 2.23
CA PRO A 469 3.80 20.83 2.58
C PRO A 469 4.86 20.15 1.70
N GLU A 470 6.06 20.75 1.64
CA GLU A 470 7.25 20.13 1.03
C GLU A 470 7.53 18.76 1.70
N PRO A 471 7.94 17.73 0.93
CA PRO A 471 8.39 17.79 -0.46
C PRO A 471 7.30 17.46 -1.50
N PHE A 472 6.01 17.54 -1.13
CA PHE A 472 4.88 17.13 -1.96
C PHE A 472 4.08 18.28 -2.60
N ASP A 473 4.36 19.52 -2.18
CA ASP A 473 3.81 20.77 -2.69
C ASP A 473 3.66 20.82 -4.23
N LYS A 474 4.77 20.63 -4.97
CA LYS A 474 4.82 20.77 -6.43
C LYS A 474 4.06 19.66 -7.16
N VAL A 475 3.89 18.50 -6.52
CA VAL A 475 3.07 17.39 -7.04
C VAL A 475 1.59 17.75 -6.88
N PHE A 476 1.20 18.25 -5.71
CA PHE A 476 -0.16 18.71 -5.44
C PHE A 476 -0.57 19.85 -6.38
N GLU A 477 0.23 20.91 -6.48
CA GLU A 477 0.00 22.06 -7.36
C GLU A 477 -0.14 21.69 -8.84
N ALA A 478 0.53 20.63 -9.30
CA ALA A 478 0.41 20.15 -10.68
C ALA A 478 -0.91 19.38 -10.91
N CYS A 479 -1.31 18.54 -9.96
CA CYS A 479 -2.58 17.83 -9.99
C CYS A 479 -3.79 18.79 -9.93
N THR A 480 -3.76 19.77 -9.01
CA THR A 480 -4.94 20.60 -8.67
C THR A 480 -5.15 21.83 -9.54
N ARG A 481 -4.46 21.92 -10.70
CA ARG A 481 -4.64 23.03 -11.65
C ARG A 481 -6.08 23.12 -12.14
N ARG A 482 -6.60 24.35 -12.17
CA ARG A 482 -8.02 24.61 -12.51
C ARG A 482 -8.39 24.13 -13.92
N THR A 483 -7.55 24.43 -14.91
CA THR A 483 -7.72 23.95 -16.29
C THR A 483 -7.34 22.46 -16.40
N PRO A 484 -8.19 21.58 -16.96
CA PRO A 484 -7.83 20.16 -17.12
C PRO A 484 -6.59 19.92 -17.99
N GLN A 485 -6.39 20.76 -19.02
CA GLN A 485 -5.28 20.66 -19.97
C GLN A 485 -3.93 21.09 -19.40
N ASP A 486 -3.91 21.80 -18.26
CA ASP A 486 -2.66 22.22 -17.61
C ASP A 486 -2.13 21.14 -16.64
N ARG A 487 -2.93 20.12 -16.32
CA ARG A 487 -2.59 19.00 -15.41
C ARG A 487 -1.63 18.02 -16.09
N PRO A 488 -0.70 17.37 -15.34
CA PRO A 488 0.26 16.43 -15.92
C PRO A 488 -0.42 15.14 -16.44
N LEU A 489 0.23 14.46 -17.38
CA LEU A 489 -0.12 13.07 -17.71
C LEU A 489 0.29 12.13 -16.56
N LEU A 490 -0.29 10.92 -16.50
CA LEU A 490 0.06 9.94 -15.46
C LEU A 490 1.56 9.62 -15.42
N GLU A 491 2.22 9.54 -16.58
CA GLU A 491 3.67 9.29 -16.66
C GLU A 491 4.49 10.46 -16.10
N ASP A 492 4.15 11.70 -16.46
CA ASP A 492 4.78 12.90 -15.89
C ASP A 492 4.58 12.98 -14.37
N LEU A 493 3.35 12.75 -13.91
CA LEU A 493 2.99 12.73 -12.49
C LEU A 493 3.77 11.65 -11.73
N ARG A 494 3.90 10.45 -12.32
CA ARG A 494 4.72 9.36 -11.78
C ARG A 494 6.18 9.77 -11.66
N ASN A 495 6.72 10.43 -12.68
CA ASN A 495 8.10 10.92 -12.69
C ASN A 495 8.33 12.06 -11.67
N MET A 496 7.34 12.94 -11.47
CA MET A 496 7.37 13.94 -10.39
C MET A 496 7.41 13.27 -9.01
N VAL A 497 6.50 12.32 -8.73
CA VAL A 497 6.49 11.59 -7.44
C VAL A 497 7.77 10.77 -7.25
N MET A 498 8.30 10.13 -8.30
CA MET A 498 9.61 9.44 -8.27
C MET A 498 10.77 10.40 -7.92
N SER A 499 10.68 11.66 -8.32
CA SER A 499 11.70 12.69 -8.10
C SER A 499 11.64 13.36 -6.72
N VAL A 500 10.57 13.14 -5.95
CA VAL A 500 10.49 13.59 -4.54
C VAL A 500 11.64 12.99 -3.74
N GLU A 501 12.53 13.81 -3.19
CA GLU A 501 13.64 13.31 -2.37
C GLU A 501 13.13 12.74 -1.04
N ILE A 502 13.82 11.71 -0.54
CA ILE A 502 13.64 11.20 0.83
C ILE A 502 15.01 11.38 1.52
N GLY A 503 15.01 12.04 2.68
CA GLY A 503 16.19 12.20 3.53
C GLY A 503 16.91 10.88 3.83
N LYS A 504 18.24 10.99 3.93
CA LYS A 504 19.17 9.86 4.11
C LYS A 504 19.60 9.68 5.57
#